data_AF-A0A1M7YL32-F1
#
_entry.id   AF-A0A1M7YL32-F1
#
_cell.length_a   1.000
_cell.length_b   1.000
_cell.length_c   1.000
_cell.angle_alpha   90.00
_cell.angle_beta   90.00
_cell.angle_gamma   90.00
#
_symmetry.space_group_name_H-M   'P 1'
#
loop_
_entity.id
_entity.type
_entity.pdbx_description
1 polymer ?
#
loop_
_entity_poly.entity_id
_entity_poly.type
_entity_poly.pdbx_seq_one_letter_code
_entity_poly.pdbx_strand_id
1 'polypeptide(L)'
;KEEMLAFYDFPAAHWQHIRTSNPIESTFATVRLRTAKTRGCVARHTILSMVYKLGQSAQKKWRRLRGFKLLAEVIRGVRFKDGERVEPVKEGELNRVVNI
;
A
#
# COMPACT_ATOMS: atom_id res chain seq x y z
N LYS A 1 17.01 -6.46 7.17
CA LYS A 1 16.13 -7.11 8.18
C LYS A 1 15.07 -6.13 8.69
N GLU A 2 15.44 -4.88 9.01
CA GLU A 2 14.50 -3.81 9.40
C GLU A 2 13.47 -3.47 8.33
N GLU A 3 13.87 -3.40 7.05
CA GLU A 3 12.96 -3.09 5.94
C GLU A 3 11.78 -4.08 5.80
N MET A 4 11.98 -5.34 6.17
CA MET A 4 10.92 -6.36 6.13
C MET A 4 9.92 -6.21 7.29
N LEU A 5 10.25 -5.44 8.33
CA LEU A 5 9.42 -5.23 9.52
C LEU A 5 8.73 -3.85 9.52
N ALA A 6 9.10 -2.94 8.61
CA ALA A 6 8.51 -1.62 8.47
C ALA A 6 6.98 -1.62 8.28
N PHE A 7 6.36 -2.76 7.92
CA PHE A 7 4.90 -2.84 7.81
C PHE A 7 4.17 -2.73 9.16
N TYR A 8 4.84 -2.98 10.30
CA TYR A 8 4.26 -2.84 11.64
C TYR A 8 4.04 -1.38 12.04
N ASP A 9 4.71 -0.44 11.37
CA ASP A 9 4.54 1.01 11.55
C ASP A 9 3.26 1.55 10.86
N PHE A 10 2.49 0.68 10.21
CA PHE A 10 1.21 1.00 9.59
C PHE A 10 0.05 0.33 10.34
N PRO A 11 -1.18 0.85 10.22
CA PRO A 11 -2.34 0.28 10.88
C PRO A 11 -2.53 -1.22 10.61
N ALA A 12 -2.94 -1.98 11.62
CA ALA A 12 -3.12 -3.43 11.50
C ALA A 12 -4.09 -3.84 10.37
N ALA A 13 -5.09 -3.00 10.10
CA ALA A 13 -6.04 -3.19 9.01
C ALA A 13 -5.39 -3.20 7.61
N HIS A 14 -4.24 -2.55 7.44
CA HIS A 14 -3.54 -2.43 6.16
C HIS A 14 -2.60 -3.61 5.89
N TRP A 15 -2.15 -4.31 6.92
CA TRP A 15 -1.12 -5.37 6.82
C TRP A 15 -1.45 -6.46 5.81
N GLN A 16 -2.72 -6.84 5.68
CA GLN A 16 -3.10 -7.87 4.71
C GLN A 16 -2.82 -7.46 3.27
N HIS A 17 -2.92 -6.16 2.95
CA HIS A 17 -2.62 -5.65 1.61
C HIS A 17 -1.13 -5.40 1.42
N ILE A 18 -0.41 -5.00 2.47
CA ILE A 18 1.03 -4.72 2.42
C ILE A 18 1.83 -6.03 2.30
N ARG A 19 1.39 -7.10 2.98
CA ARG A 19 2.07 -8.41 2.98
C ARG A 19 1.86 -9.24 1.72
N THR A 20 1.14 -8.74 0.72
CA THR A 20 0.84 -9.47 -0.52
C THR A 20 1.24 -8.66 -1.74
N SER A 21 1.82 -9.34 -2.74
CA SER A 21 2.11 -8.76 -4.05
C SER A 21 0.89 -8.76 -4.98
N ASN A 22 -0.25 -9.32 -4.57
CA ASN A 22 -1.46 -9.43 -5.41
C ASN A 22 -1.93 -8.09 -6.02
N PRO A 23 -1.92 -6.94 -5.31
CA PRO A 23 -2.26 -5.64 -5.90
C PRO A 23 -1.36 -5.23 -7.07
N ILE A 24 -0.13 -5.75 -7.13
CA ILE A 24 0.82 -5.50 -8.21
C ILE A 24 0.65 -6.60 -9.27
N GLU A 25 0.70 -7.86 -8.89
CA GLU A 25 0.66 -8.98 -9.83
C GLU A 25 -0.66 -9.04 -10.62
N SER A 26 -1.80 -8.86 -9.95
CA SER A 26 -3.12 -8.92 -10.58
C SER A 26 -3.33 -7.78 -11.58
N THR A 27 -2.78 -6.60 -11.29
CA THR A 27 -2.94 -5.42 -12.17
C THR A 27 -2.08 -5.53 -13.42
N PHE A 28 -0.87 -6.08 -13.29
CA PHE A 28 0.04 -6.31 -14.42
C PHE A 28 -0.20 -7.62 -15.18
N ALA A 29 -0.99 -8.56 -14.65
CA ALA A 29 -1.27 -9.84 -15.30
C ALA A 29 -1.81 -9.67 -16.74
N THR A 30 -2.78 -8.76 -16.93
CA THR A 30 -3.37 -8.48 -18.26
C THR A 30 -2.35 -7.85 -19.20
N VAL A 31 -1.48 -6.98 -18.68
CA VAL A 31 -0.41 -6.35 -19.47
C VAL A 31 0.56 -7.41 -19.96
N ARG A 32 1.04 -8.30 -19.09
CA ARG A 32 1.94 -9.40 -19.45
C ARG A 32 1.33 -10.32 -20.50
N LEU A 33 0.06 -10.72 -20.30
CA LEU A 33 -0.66 -11.57 -21.24
C LEU A 33 -0.74 -10.92 -22.64
N ARG A 34 -1.09 -9.63 -22.71
CA ARG A 34 -1.22 -8.94 -23.99
C ARG A 34 0.14 -8.72 -24.66
N THR A 35 1.17 -8.35 -23.90
CA THR A 35 2.54 -8.20 -24.40
C THR A 35 3.08 -9.51 -24.99
N ALA A 36 2.81 -10.66 -24.35
CA ALA A 36 3.19 -11.96 -24.89
C ALA A 36 2.50 -12.24 -26.24
N LYS A 37 1.23 -11.85 -26.39
CA LYS A 37 0.45 -12.06 -27.61
C LYS A 37 0.81 -11.12 -28.76
N THR A 38 1.26 -9.89 -28.46
CA THR A 38 1.59 -8.86 -29.46
C THR A 38 3.09 -8.71 -29.73
N ARG A 39 3.92 -9.60 -29.18
CA ARG A 39 5.38 -9.58 -29.31
C ARG A 39 5.78 -9.52 -30.79
N GLY A 40 6.57 -8.50 -31.16
CA GLY A 40 7.08 -8.29 -32.52
C GLY A 40 6.15 -7.53 -33.47
N CYS A 41 4.89 -7.28 -33.10
CA CYS A 41 3.89 -6.67 -33.98
C CYS A 41 3.54 -5.21 -33.62
N VAL A 42 4.22 -4.61 -32.65
CA VAL A 42 3.85 -3.30 -32.09
C VAL A 42 5.05 -2.36 -31.96
N ALA A 43 4.83 -1.09 -32.32
CA ALA A 43 5.80 -0.02 -32.12
C ALA A 43 5.77 0.51 -30.67
N ARG A 44 6.84 1.19 -30.23
CA ARG A 44 6.98 1.70 -28.86
C ARG A 44 5.79 2.56 -28.40
N HIS A 45 5.32 3.48 -29.24
CA HIS A 45 4.19 4.34 -28.92
C HIS A 45 2.88 3.54 -28.74
N THR A 46 2.66 2.50 -29.56
CA THR A 46 1.49 1.63 -29.47
C THR A 46 1.50 0.80 -28.18
N ILE A 47 2.68 0.34 -27.74
CA ILE A 47 2.84 -0.38 -26.47
C ILE A 47 2.42 0.52 -25.30
N LEU A 48 2.89 1.77 -25.26
CA LEU A 48 2.55 2.70 -24.19
C LEU A 48 1.03 2.93 -24.13
N SER A 49 0.40 3.21 -25.28
CA SER A 49 -1.06 3.38 -25.38
C SER A 49 -1.82 2.14 -24.95
N MET A 50 -1.33 0.95 -25.31
CA MET A 50 -1.90 -0.33 -24.91
C MET A 50 -1.82 -0.53 -23.40
N VAL A 51 -0.64 -0.37 -22.79
CA VAL A 51 -0.45 -0.51 -21.34
C VAL A 51 -1.34 0.47 -20.58
N TYR A 52 -1.42 1.73 -21.04
CA TYR A 52 -2.30 2.74 -20.45
C TYR A 52 -3.76 2.32 -20.46
N LYS A 53 -4.27 1.85 -21.60
CA LYS A 53 -5.68 1.41 -21.72
C LYS A 53 -5.95 0.14 -20.92
N LEU A 54 -5.01 -0.79 -20.85
CA LEU A 54 -5.13 -1.98 -19.99
C LEU A 54 -5.15 -1.59 -18.50
N GLY A 55 -4.33 -0.62 -18.09
CA GLY A 55 -4.33 -0.05 -16.74
C GLY A 55 -5.67 0.59 -16.39
N GLN A 56 -6.23 1.42 -17.27
CA GLN A 56 -7.56 2.03 -17.08
C GLN A 56 -8.67 0.97 -16.93
N SER A 57 -8.61 -0.11 -17.72
CA SER A 57 -9.57 -1.22 -17.60
C SER A 57 -9.43 -1.97 -16.28
N ALA A 58 -8.20 -2.19 -15.80
CA ALA A 58 -7.94 -2.85 -14.53
C ALA A 58 -8.40 -2.00 -13.33
N GLN A 59 -8.21 -0.68 -13.39
CA GLN A 59 -8.59 0.28 -12.34
C GLN A 59 -10.04 0.13 -11.87
N LYS A 60 -10.95 -0.17 -12.80
CA LYS A 60 -12.39 -0.34 -12.50
C LYS A 60 -12.69 -1.47 -11.52
N LYS A 61 -11.79 -2.45 -11.39
CA LYS A 61 -11.95 -3.63 -10.52
C LYS A 61 -11.16 -3.55 -9.22
N TRP A 62 -10.41 -2.46 -8.99
CA TRP A 62 -9.57 -2.34 -7.80
C TRP A 62 -10.42 -2.25 -6.54
N ARG A 63 -9.99 -3.00 -5.52
CA ARG A 63 -10.62 -2.97 -4.20
C ARG A 63 -10.01 -1.85 -3.38
N ARG A 64 -10.84 -1.18 -2.59
CA ARG A 64 -10.37 -0.21 -1.60
C ARG A 64 -9.53 -0.91 -0.52
N LEU A 65 -8.54 -0.20 0.00
CA LEU A 65 -7.74 -0.65 1.13
C LEU A 65 -8.66 -0.93 2.35
N ARG A 66 -8.44 -2.06 3.02
CA ARG A 66 -9.12 -2.34 4.31
C ARG A 66 -8.72 -1.26 5.31
N GLY A 67 -9.68 -0.74 6.08
CA GLY A 67 -9.39 0.36 7.00
C GLY A 67 -8.98 1.66 6.30
N PHE A 68 -9.53 1.93 5.10
CA PHE A 68 -9.26 3.16 4.33
C PHE A 68 -9.40 4.45 5.14
N LYS A 69 -10.27 4.49 6.16
CA LYS A 69 -10.42 5.65 7.06
C LYS A 69 -9.11 6.02 7.77
N LEU A 70 -8.30 5.03 8.13
CA LEU A 70 -7.01 5.21 8.82
C LEU A 70 -5.91 5.73 7.88
N LEU A 71 -6.14 5.72 6.56
CA LEU A 71 -5.18 6.25 5.59
C LEU A 71 -4.93 7.75 5.81
N ALA A 72 -5.96 8.50 6.24
CA ALA A 72 -5.81 9.91 6.56
C ALA A 72 -4.83 10.16 7.71
N GLU A 73 -4.80 9.26 8.70
CA GLU A 73 -3.88 9.35 9.85
C GLU A 73 -2.45 9.02 9.43
N VAL A 74 -2.28 8.01 8.57
CA VAL A 74 -0.98 7.67 7.97
C VAL A 74 -0.42 8.85 7.16
N ILE A 75 -1.25 9.50 6.34
CA ILE A 75 -0.84 10.67 5.54
C ILE A 75 -0.43 11.86 6.44
N ARG A 76 -1.09 12.01 7.60
CA ARG A 76 -0.74 13.04 8.59
C ARG A 76 0.52 12.72 9.40
N GLY A 77 1.14 11.56 9.19
CA GLY A 77 2.35 11.15 9.90
C GLY A 77 2.11 10.68 11.34
N VAL A 78 0.89 10.24 11.67
CA VAL A 78 0.62 9.61 12.96
C VAL A 78 1.44 8.32 13.07
N ARG A 79 2.15 8.15 14.18
CA ARG A 79 2.96 6.95 14.42
C ARG A 79 2.07 5.80 14.88
N PHE A 80 2.25 4.65 14.25
CA PHE A 80 1.69 3.39 14.71
C PHE A 80 2.83 2.51 15.22
N LYS A 81 2.57 1.76 16.28
CA LYS A 81 3.47 0.71 16.76
C LYS A 81 2.66 -0.57 16.83
N ASP A 82 3.15 -1.62 16.17
CA ASP A 82 2.45 -2.90 16.04
C ASP A 82 0.99 -2.75 15.57
N GLY A 83 0.75 -1.75 14.72
CA GLY A 83 -0.56 -1.50 14.10
C GLY A 83 -1.56 -0.74 14.95
N GLU A 84 -1.19 -0.34 16.16
CA GLU A 84 -1.99 0.52 17.04
C GLU A 84 -1.46 1.95 17.03
N ARG A 85 -2.39 2.91 17.16
CA ARG A 85 -2.05 4.33 17.19
C ARG A 85 -1.34 4.64 18.50
N VAL A 86 -0.12 5.15 18.41
CA VAL A 86 0.60 5.65 19.58
C VAL A 86 0.12 7.07 19.84
N GLU A 87 -0.63 7.27 20.92
CA GLU A 87 -0.88 8.62 21.40
C GLU A 87 0.44 9.20 21.91
N PRO A 88 0.76 10.47 21.60
CA PRO A 88 1.92 11.10 22.21
C PRO A 88 1.72 11.07 23.72
N VAL A 89 2.66 10.44 24.42
CA VAL A 89 2.69 10.41 25.89
C VAL A 89 2.57 11.84 26.38
N LYS A 90 1.49 12.14 27.11
CA LYS A 90 1.34 13.43 27.77
C LYS A 90 2.44 13.52 28.82
N GLU A 91 3.32 14.50 28.67
CA GLU A 91 4.49 14.76 29.51
C GLU A 91 4.14 14.88 31.03
N GLY A 92 2.86 14.99 31.38
CA GLY A 92 2.36 15.03 32.75
C GLY A 92 2.21 13.68 33.49
N GLU A 93 2.32 12.52 32.81
CA GLU A 93 2.23 11.21 33.49
C GLU A 93 3.59 10.67 33.96
N LEU A 94 4.71 11.09 33.36
CA LEU A 94 6.05 10.71 33.81
C LEU A 94 6.36 11.26 35.22
N ASN A 95 5.90 12.47 35.54
CA ASN A 95 6.18 13.11 36.84
C ASN A 95 5.43 12.48 38.02
N ARG A 96 4.46 11.57 37.79
CA ARG A 96 3.78 10.83 38.86
C ARG A 96 4.47 9.52 39.22
N VAL A 97 5.21 8.93 38.28
CA VAL A 97 5.89 7.63 38.47
C VAL A 97 7.27 7.81 39.11
N VAL A 98 7.88 8.99 38.97
CA VAL A 98 9.23 9.27 39.51
C VAL A 98 9.19 9.80 40.95
N ASN A 99 8.01 10.05 41.52
CA ASN A 99 7.82 10.63 42.86
C ASN A 99 7.19 9.66 43.89
N ILE A 100 7.36 8.35 43.70
CA ILE A 100 7.06 7.31 44.69
C ILE A 100 8.35 6.59 45.06
#